data_AF-A0A5B8N8F8-F1
#
_entry.id   AF-A0A5B8N8F8-F1
#
_cell.length_a   1.000
_cell.length_b   1.000
_cell.length_c   1.000
_cell.angle_alpha   90.00
_cell.angle_beta   90.00
_cell.angle_gamma   90.00
#
_symmetry.space_group_name_H-M   'P 1'
#
loop_
_entity.id
_entity.type
_entity.pdbx_description
1 polymer ?
#
loop_
_entity_poly.entity_id
_entity_poly.type
_entity_poly.pdbx_seq_one_letter_code
_entity_poly.pdbx_strand_id
1 'polypeptide(L)' 'MLDDQFHEELRALRNLEKAVRAYGVTSKVVSAPQRMEMLAIALKAVVEARKSAIRKSKLSPSRKSTER' A
#
# COMPACT_ATOMS: atom_id res chain seq x y z
N MET A 1 -2.89 -1.39 17.22
CA MET A 1 -2.31 -2.42 16.31
C MET A 1 -3.15 -2.64 15.05
N LEU A 2 -4.48 -2.48 15.07
CA LEU A 2 -5.28 -2.41 13.83
C LEU A 2 -5.07 -1.05 13.12
N ASP A 3 -4.91 0.02 13.90
CA ASP A 3 -4.79 1.40 13.40
C ASP A 3 -3.52 1.60 12.56
N ASP A 4 -2.35 1.13 13.01
CA ASP A 4 -1.07 1.27 12.30
C ASP A 4 -1.11 0.62 10.90
N GLN A 5 -1.79 -0.52 10.80
CA GLN A 5 -1.96 -1.27 9.58
C GLN A 5 -2.93 -0.58 8.61
N PHE A 6 -4.03 -0.04 9.15
CA PHE A 6 -4.96 0.79 8.41
C PHE A 6 -4.26 2.07 7.89
N HIS A 7 -3.36 2.65 8.68
CA HIS A 7 -2.55 3.80 8.28
C HIS A 7 -1.52 3.46 7.18
N GLU A 8 -0.89 2.28 7.22
CA GLU A 8 0.02 1.82 6.16
C GLU A 8 -0.71 1.60 4.82
N GLU A 9 -1.87 0.94 4.84
CA GLU A 9 -2.68 0.71 3.65
C GLU A 9 -3.22 2.02 3.07
N LEU A 10 -3.75 2.92 3.90
CA LEU A 10 -4.19 4.25 3.48
C LEU A 10 -3.05 5.08 2.89
N ARG A 11 -1.85 5.03 3.48
CA ARG A 11 -0.67 5.73 2.96
C ARG A 11 -0.28 5.20 1.58
N ALA A 12 -0.31 3.87 1.40
CA ALA A 12 -0.01 3.26 0.11
C ALA A 12 -1.05 3.63 -0.97
N LEU A 13 -2.34 3.60 -0.63
CA LEU A 13 -3.42 4.01 -1.52
C LEU A 13 -3.32 5.48 -1.94
N ARG A 14 -2.99 6.37 -1.00
CA ARG A 14 -2.80 7.79 -1.30
C ARG A 14 -1.58 8.06 -2.19
N ASN A 15 -0.53 7.25 -2.04
CA ASN A 15 0.63 7.31 -2.93
C ASN A 15 0.30 6.79 -4.34
N LEU A 16 -0.51 5.74 -4.46
CA LEU A 16 -1.01 5.26 -5.74
C LEU A 16 -1.86 6.33 -6.44
N GLU A 17 -2.75 6.98 -5.71
CA GLU A 17 -3.56 8.07 -6.25
C GLU A 17 -2.70 9.22 -6.80
N LYS A 18 -1.64 9.61 -6.06
CA LYS A 18 -0.66 10.61 -6.53
C LYS A 18 0.06 10.14 -7.79
N ALA A 19 0.48 8.88 -7.86
CA ALA A 19 1.17 8.32 -9.02
C ALA A 19 0.26 8.31 -10.26
N VAL A 20 -1.02 7.96 -10.11
CA VAL A 20 -2.02 7.98 -11.20
C VAL A 20 -2.26 9.41 -11.69
N ARG A 21 -2.42 10.39 -10.79
CA ARG A 21 -2.54 11.80 -11.20
C ARG A 21 -1.28 12.28 -11.92
N ALA A 22 -0.10 11.96 -11.38
CA ALA A 22 1.18 12.31 -11.98
C ALA A 22 1.37 11.66 -13.35
N TYR A 23 0.90 10.43 -13.57
CA TYR A 23 0.98 9.73 -14.86
C TYR A 23 0.33 10.52 -16.00
N GLY A 24 -0.83 11.16 -15.73
CA GLY A 24 -1.52 12.02 -16.69
C GLY A 24 -0.81 13.36 -16.89
N VAL A 25 -0.43 14.03 -15.79
CA VAL A 25 0.19 15.36 -15.81
C VAL A 25 1.58 15.33 -16.46
N THR A 26 2.37 14.30 -16.17
CA THR A 26 3.76 14.18 -16.66
C THR A 26 3.85 13.66 -18.09
N SER A 27 2.72 13.43 -18.77
CA SER A 27 2.68 12.80 -20.10
C SER A 27 3.49 13.49 -21.18
N LYS A 28 3.70 14.81 -21.06
CA LYS A 28 4.47 15.64 -22.00
C LYS A 28 5.94 15.80 -21.63
N VAL A 29 6.35 15.42 -20.42
CA VAL A 29 7.69 15.70 -19.86
C VAL A 29 8.43 14.43 -19.42
N VAL A 30 7.73 13.31 -19.22
CA VAL A 30 8.30 12.02 -18.83
C VAL A 30 7.91 10.95 -19.86
N SER A 31 8.89 10.14 -20.26
CA SER A 31 8.69 9.08 -21.23
C SER A 31 7.64 8.05 -20.75
N ALA A 32 6.91 7.45 -21.69
CA ALA A 32 5.89 6.45 -21.34
C ALA A 32 6.44 5.27 -20.51
N PRO A 33 7.63 4.70 -20.80
CA PRO A 33 8.21 3.63 -19.99
C PRO A 33 8.47 4.05 -18.54
N GLN A 34 9.06 5.24 -18.31
CA GLN A 34 9.30 5.76 -16.97
C GLN A 34 8.01 6.01 -16.20
N ARG A 35 6.98 6.54 -16.86
CA ARG A 35 5.66 6.74 -16.22
C ARG A 35 5.02 5.41 -15.83
N MET A 36 5.16 4.37 -16.66
CA MET A 36 4.69 3.03 -16.32
C MET A 36 5.46 2.42 -15.14
N GLU A 37 6.77 2.65 -15.07
CA GLU A 37 7.60 2.19 -13.95
C GLU A 37 7.18 2.84 -12.62
N MET A 38 6.95 4.16 -12.62
CA MET A 38 6.43 4.87 -11.45
C MET A 38 5.07 4.32 -10.97
N LEU A 39 4.18 4.01 -11.91
CA LEU A 39 2.88 3.41 -11.61
C LEU A 39 3.04 1.98 -11.04
N ALA A 40 3.91 1.18 -11.64
CA ALA A 40 4.20 -0.19 -11.20
C ALA A 40 4.77 -0.23 -9.77
N ILE A 41 5.68 0.69 -9.43
CA ILE A 41 6.24 0.83 -8.07
C ILE A 41 5.12 1.15 -7.07
N ALA A 42 4.24 2.09 -7.39
CA ALA A 42 3.15 2.49 -6.51
C ALA A 42 2.13 1.34 -6.29
N LEU A 43 1.79 0.60 -7.35
CA LEU A 43 0.93 -0.59 -7.25
C LEU A 43 1.56 -1.68 -6.40
N LYS A 44 2.86 -1.94 -6.58
CA LYS A 44 3.60 -2.94 -5.79
C LYS A 44 3.58 -2.58 -4.30
N ALA A 45 3.74 -1.31 -3.95
CA ALA A 45 3.69 -0.84 -2.56
C ALA A 45 2.32 -1.11 -1.91
N VAL A 46 1.22 -0.91 -2.63
CA VAL A 46 -0.14 -1.25 -2.15
C VAL A 46 -0.30 -2.74 -1.92
N VAL A 47 0.17 -3.57 -2.86
CA VAL A 47 0.11 -5.03 -2.73
C VAL A 47 0.90 -5.51 -1.51
N GLU A 48 2.10 -4.98 -1.28
CA GLU A 48 2.91 -5.35 -0.12
C GLU A 48 2.30 -4.87 1.20
N ALA A 49 1.74 -3.66 1.25
CA ALA A 49 0.98 -3.17 2.41
C ALA A 49 -0.20 -4.10 2.73
N ARG A 50 -0.97 -4.51 1.71
CA ARG A 50 -2.09 -5.44 1.87
C ARG A 50 -1.65 -6.85 2.29
N LYS A 51 -0.55 -7.37 1.74
CA LYS A 51 0.03 -8.66 2.18
C LYS A 51 0.53 -8.60 3.62
N SER A 52 1.15 -7.50 4.02
CA SER A 52 1.55 -7.24 5.40
C SER A 52 0.32 -7.22 6.31
N ALA A 53 -0.76 -6.58 5.83
CA ALA A 53 -2.02 -6.50 6.55
C ALA A 53 -2.59 -7.89 6.87
N ILE A 54 -2.73 -8.71 5.83
CA ILE A 54 -3.27 -10.08 5.90
C ILE A 54 -2.34 -11.01 6.71
N ARG A 55 -1.01 -10.90 6.57
CA ARG A 55 -0.08 -11.75 7.32
C ARG A 55 -0.17 -11.50 8.82
N LYS A 56 -0.20 -10.23 9.24
CA LYS A 56 -0.33 -9.86 10.66
C LYS A 56 -1.71 -10.21 11.22
N SER A 57 -2.79 -10.10 10.43
CA SER A 57 -4.14 -10.53 10.88
C SER A 57 -4.25 -12.05 11.06
N LYS A 58 -3.52 -12.84 10.26
CA LYS A 58 -3.41 -14.30 10.43
C LYS A 58 -2.52 -14.71 11.60
N LEU A 59 -1.55 -13.87 11.97
CA LEU A 59 -0.67 -14.08 13.14
C LEU A 59 -1.33 -13.68 14.48
N SER A 60 -2.49 -13.02 14.45
CA SER A 60 -3.29 -12.79 15.65
C SER A 60 -4.34 -13.90 15.87
N PRO A 61 -3.92 -15.06 16.41
CA PRO A 61 -4.76 -15.79 17.33
C PRO A 61 -3.95 -16.10 18.60
N SER A 62 -3.86 -15.12 19.51
CA SER A 62 -3.59 -15.43 20.93
C SER A 62 -4.32 -14.44 21.81
N ARG A 63 -5.64 -14.55 21.78
CA ARG A 63 -6.51 -14.18 22.89
C ARG A 63 -6.97 -15.49 23.52
N LYS A 64 -6.04 -16.23 24.13
CA LYS A 64 -6.41 -17.21 25.17
C LYS A 64 -6.11 -16.56 26.51
N SER A 65 -7.20 -16.06 27.09
CA SER A 65 -7.50 -15.95 28.50
C SER A 65 -6.40 -16.42 29.45
N THR A 66 -5.77 -15.47 30.14
CA THR A 66 -5.34 -15.69 31.51
C THR A 66 -6.36 -14.98 32.38
N GLU A 67 -7.51 -15.62 32.56
CA GLU A 67 -8.49 -15.22 33.56
C GLU A 67 -8.38 -16.22 34.70
N ARG A 68 -7.80 -15.73 35.82
CA ARG A 68 -7.78 -16.27 37.19
C ARG A 68 -6.97 -17.53 37.47
#